data_AF-A0AAJ0U3H0-F1
#
_entry.id   AF-A0AAJ0U3H0-F1
#
_cell.length_a   1.000
_cell.length_b   1.000
_cell.length_c   1.000
_cell.angle_alpha   90.00
_cell.angle_beta   90.00
_cell.angle_gamma   90.00
#
_symmetry.space_group_name_H-M   'P 1'
#
loop_
_entity.id
_entity.type
_entity.pdbx_description
1 polymer ?
#
loop_
_entity_poly.entity_id
_entity_poly.type
_entity_poly.pdbx_seq_one_letter_code
_entity_poly.pdbx_strand_id
1 'polypeptide(L)'
;MTVGATKAFVLDANVFIEAHRRYYGFDLCPGFWACLDHHHAGARLLSIDRVRGELQGGDALAQWVKHTAPDSLFQQASVSVLRACMGRGAPRARRQMV
;
A
#
# COMPACT_ATOMS: atom_id res chain seq x y z
N MET A 1 -7.66 20.77 -17.17
CA MET A 1 -8.29 19.76 -16.29
C MET A 1 -7.41 19.59 -15.07
N THR A 2 -7.78 20.20 -13.94
CA THR A 2 -7.05 20.05 -12.67
C THR A 2 -7.37 18.67 -12.11
N VAL A 3 -6.51 17.68 -12.35
CA VAL A 3 -6.53 16.43 -11.61
C VAL A 3 -6.25 16.79 -10.15
N GLY A 4 -7.29 16.76 -9.31
CA GLY A 4 -7.12 16.86 -7.86
C GLY A 4 -6.13 15.78 -7.42
N ALA A 5 -5.14 16.14 -6.61
CA ALA A 5 -4.11 15.20 -6.19
C ALA A 5 -4.74 14.00 -5.47
N THR A 6 -4.84 12.86 -6.17
CA THR A 6 -5.36 11.62 -5.60
C THR A 6 -4.40 11.16 -4.53
N LYS A 7 -4.87 11.10 -3.28
CA LYS A 7 -4.06 10.64 -2.15
C LYS A 7 -3.80 9.14 -2.31
N ALA A 8 -2.53 8.77 -2.40
CA ALA A 8 -2.10 7.38 -2.40
C ALA A 8 -1.92 6.86 -0.97
N PHE A 9 -2.17 5.57 -0.77
CA PHE A 9 -1.94 4.86 0.48
C PHE A 9 -0.70 3.98 0.34
N VAL A 10 0.19 4.02 1.34
CA VAL A 10 1.35 3.12 1.43
C VAL A 10 1.01 1.99 2.39
N LEU A 11 1.12 0.76 1.94
CA LEU A 11 0.96 -0.42 2.78
C LEU A 11 2.26 -0.79 3.50
N ASP A 12 2.11 -1.13 4.78
CA ASP A 12 3.17 -1.67 5.61
C ASP A 12 3.24 -3.20 5.50
N ALA A 13 4.39 -3.81 5.83
CA ALA A 13 4.56 -5.25 5.83
C ALA A 13 3.53 -5.96 6.74
N ASN A 14 3.22 -5.37 7.89
CA ASN A 14 2.31 -5.96 8.85
C ASN A 14 0.89 -6.13 8.28
N VAL A 15 0.45 -5.26 7.37
CA VAL A 15 -0.85 -5.40 6.69
C VAL A 15 -0.88 -6.70 5.89
N PHE A 16 0.17 -7.01 5.13
CA PHE A 16 0.25 -8.24 4.35
C PHE A 16 0.38 -9.47 5.24
N ILE A 17 1.23 -9.39 6.27
CA ILE A 17 1.49 -10.51 7.19
C ILE A 17 0.23 -10.89 7.97
N GLU A 18 -0.43 -9.91 8.59
CA GLU A 18 -1.64 -10.14 9.38
C GLU A 18 -2.82 -10.54 8.50
N ALA A 19 -2.95 -9.95 7.30
CA ALA A 19 -3.95 -10.37 6.33
C ALA A 19 -3.75 -11.85 5.97
N HIS A 20 -2.54 -12.25 5.57
CA HIS A 20 -2.27 -13.64 5.20
C HIS A 20 -2.51 -14.62 6.37
N ARG A 21 -2.05 -14.27 7.57
CA ARG A 21 -2.00 -15.23 8.70
C ARG A 21 -3.28 -15.33 9.51
N ARG A 22 -4.09 -14.28 9.58
CA ARG A 22 -5.23 -14.23 10.51
C ARG A 22 -6.59 -14.10 9.83
N TYR A 23 -6.73 -13.15 8.91
CA TYR A 23 -8.06 -12.67 8.50
C TYR A 23 -8.40 -12.98 7.03
N TYR A 24 -7.38 -13.00 6.17
CA TYR A 24 -7.52 -13.05 4.71
C TYR A 24 -6.47 -13.99 4.11
N GLY A 25 -6.38 -15.21 4.64
CA GLY A 25 -5.60 -16.27 3.99
C GLY A 25 -6.04 -16.44 2.53
N PHE A 26 -5.13 -16.84 1.63
CA PHE A 26 -5.41 -16.94 0.19
C PHE A 26 -6.60 -17.83 -0.11
N ASP A 27 -6.75 -18.95 0.61
CA ASP A 27 -7.86 -19.88 0.47
C ASP A 27 -9.16 -19.40 1.13
N LEU A 28 -9.06 -18.48 2.10
CA LEU A 28 -10.20 -17.98 2.85
C LEU A 28 -10.87 -16.80 2.15
N CYS A 29 -10.08 -15.83 1.66
CA CYS A 29 -10.58 -14.62 1.03
C CYS A 29 -9.65 -14.16 -0.10
N PRO A 30 -9.69 -14.83 -1.27
CA PRO A 30 -8.90 -14.39 -2.42
C PRO A 30 -9.31 -12.99 -2.91
N GLY A 31 -10.57 -12.58 -2.66
CA GLY A 31 -11.09 -11.27 -3.02
C GLY A 31 -10.32 -10.10 -2.38
N PHE A 32 -9.80 -10.26 -1.15
CA PHE A 32 -8.97 -9.24 -0.52
C PHE A 32 -7.72 -8.93 -1.36
N TRP A 33 -7.03 -9.97 -1.82
CA TRP A 33 -5.81 -9.86 -2.62
C TRP A 33 -6.09 -9.30 -4.02
N ALA A 34 -7.22 -9.69 -4.63
CA ALA A 34 -7.69 -9.08 -5.88
C ALA A 34 -8.01 -7.58 -5.73
N CYS A 35 -8.58 -7.17 -4.58
CA CYS A 35 -8.83 -5.76 -4.30
C CYS A 35 -7.54 -4.94 -4.15
N LEU A 36 -6.47 -5.53 -3.61
CA LEU A 36 -5.16 -4.87 -3.54
C LEU A 36 -4.64 -4.54 -4.94
N ASP A 37 -4.72 -5.51 -5.86
CA ASP A 37 -4.32 -5.34 -7.25
C ASP A 37 -5.18 -4.29 -7.96
N HIS A 38 -6.51 -4.37 -7.80
CA HIS A 38 -7.44 -3.39 -8.37
C HIS A 38 -7.15 -1.95 -7.92
N HIS A 39 -6.90 -1.73 -6.63
CA HIS A 39 -6.59 -0.39 -6.12
C HIS A 39 -5.17 0.08 -6.47
N HIS A 40 -4.24 -0.86 -6.65
CA HIS A 40 -2.91 -0.56 -7.17
C HIS A 40 -2.99 -0.08 -8.63
N ALA A 41 -3.74 -0.78 -9.48
CA ALA A 41 -3.97 -0.38 -10.87
C ALA A 41 -4.60 1.02 -10.99
N GLY A 42 -5.41 1.42 -10.01
CA GLY A 42 -5.97 2.77 -9.91
C GLY A 42 -5.00 3.83 -9.35
N ALA A 43 -3.72 3.53 -9.14
CA ALA A 43 -2.70 4.39 -8.53
C ALA A 43 -3.08 4.94 -7.13
N ARG A 44 -3.95 4.23 -6.40
CA ARG A 44 -4.40 4.63 -5.06
C ARG A 44 -3.65 3.90 -3.95
N LEU A 45 -2.99 2.79 -4.27
CA LEU A 45 -2.36 1.90 -3.31
C LEU A 45 -0.99 1.47 -3.83
N LEU A 46 0.01 1.54 -2.96
CA LEU A 46 1.37 1.08 -3.23
C LEU A 46 2.03 0.61 -1.93
N SER A 47 3.19 0.02 -2.05
CA SER A 47 4.09 -0.33 -0.94
C SER A 47 5.51 0.09 -1.31
N ILE A 48 6.44 -0.05 -0.37
CA ILE A 48 7.86 0.26 -0.59
C ILE A 48 8.70 -1.00 -0.77
N ASP A 49 9.81 -0.86 -1.49
CA ASP A 49 10.83 -1.88 -1.70
C ASP A 49 11.33 -2.51 -0.39
N ARG A 50 11.48 -1.71 0.68
CA ARG A 50 11.84 -2.22 2.01
C ARG A 50 10.82 -3.23 2.55
N VAL A 51 9.53 -2.95 2.39
CA VAL A 51 8.45 -3.86 2.79
C VAL A 51 8.53 -5.15 1.97
N ARG A 52 8.83 -5.09 0.67
CA ARG A 52 9.07 -6.29 -0.14
C ARG A 52 10.15 -7.21 0.46
N GLY A 53 11.20 -6.62 1.01
CA GLY A 53 12.28 -7.36 1.70
C GLY A 53 11.82 -8.08 2.96
N GLU A 54 10.88 -7.48 3.71
CA GLU A 54 10.32 -8.07 4.93
C GLU A 54 9.38 -9.25 4.65
N LEU A 55 8.77 -9.31 3.45
CA LEU A 55 7.84 -10.37 3.05
C LEU A 55 8.52 -11.65 2.53
N GLN A 56 9.84 -11.82 2.73
CA GLN A 56 10.61 -12.97 2.20
C GLN A 56 10.64 -14.18 3.15
N GLY A 57 9.64 -14.35 4.02
CA GLY A 57 9.61 -15.37 5.08
C GLY A 57 9.54 -16.85 4.64
N GLY A 58 9.54 -17.14 3.33
CA GLY A 58 9.51 -18.49 2.78
C GLY A 58 8.14 -19.18 2.81
N ASP A 59 7.09 -18.45 3.17
CA ASP A 59 5.71 -18.94 3.22
C ASP A 59 4.94 -18.64 1.92
N ALA A 60 3.64 -18.95 1.90
CA ALA A 60 2.77 -18.70 0.74
C ALA A 60 2.71 -17.21 0.37
N LEU A 61 2.83 -16.31 1.36
CA LEU A 61 2.93 -14.87 1.10
C LEU A 61 4.21 -14.52 0.36
N ALA A 62 5.35 -15.11 0.75
CA ALA A 62 6.60 -14.92 0.02
C ALA A 62 6.51 -15.42 -1.44
N GLN A 63 5.78 -16.51 -1.68
CA GLN A 63 5.52 -16.99 -3.05
C GLN A 63 4.63 -16.04 -3.83
N TRP A 64 3.57 -15.51 -3.21
CA TRP A 64 2.70 -14.52 -3.83
C TRP A 64 3.46 -13.25 -4.21
N VAL A 65 4.33 -12.73 -3.34
CA VAL A 65 5.17 -11.56 -3.64
C VAL A 65 6.12 -11.81 -4.82
N LYS A 66 6.59 -13.04 -5.02
CA LYS A 66 7.51 -13.40 -6.10
C LYS A 66 6.84 -13.64 -7.44
N HIS A 67 5.63 -14.21 -7.44
CA HIS A 67 5.02 -14.77 -8.65
C HIS A 67 3.70 -14.14 -9.05
N THR A 68 3.06 -13.37 -8.16
CA THR A 68 1.69 -12.90 -8.36
C THR A 68 1.53 -11.40 -8.11
N ALA A 69 2.20 -10.85 -7.10
CA ALA A 69 2.13 -9.42 -6.82
C ALA A 69 2.74 -8.62 -7.99
N PRO A 70 2.11 -7.51 -8.43
CA PRO A 70 2.69 -6.64 -9.44
C PRO A 70 4.02 -6.07 -8.96
N ASP A 71 5.07 -6.11 -9.77
CA ASP A 71 6.35 -5.50 -9.40
C ASP A 71 6.22 -3.99 -9.15
N SER A 72 5.30 -3.32 -9.84
CA SER A 72 4.97 -1.91 -9.64
C SER A 72 4.32 -1.60 -8.29
N LEU A 73 3.85 -2.62 -7.56
CA LEU A 73 3.29 -2.46 -6.22
C LEU A 73 4.36 -1.97 -5.24
N PHE A 74 5.60 -2.46 -5.36
CA PHE A 74 6.71 -2.14 -4.46
C PHE A 74 7.63 -1.11 -5.10
N GLN A 75 7.42 0.16 -4.75
CA GLN A 75 8.18 1.28 -5.28
C GLN A 75 9.40 1.59 -4.43
N GLN A 76 10.46 2.11 -5.03
CA GLN A 76 11.62 2.56 -4.28
C GLN A 76 11.22 3.66 -3.28
N ALA A 77 11.62 3.50 -2.03
CA ALA A 77 11.38 4.49 -0.98
C ALA A 77 12.00 5.84 -1.36
N SER A 78 11.18 6.74 -1.91
CA SER A 78 11.60 8.06 -2.37
C SER A 78 10.68 9.16 -1.85
N VAL A 79 11.23 10.38 -1.77
CA VAL A 79 10.48 11.58 -1.35
C VAL A 79 9.24 11.79 -2.22
N SER A 80 9.29 11.37 -3.49
CA SER A 80 8.18 11.44 -4.44
C SER A 80 6.97 10.62 -4.00
N VAL A 81 7.19 9.39 -3.53
CA VAL A 81 6.14 8.50 -3.02
C VAL A 81 5.49 9.09 -1.76
N LEU A 82 6.30 9.56 -0.83
CA LEU A 82 5.83 10.20 0.40
C LEU A 82 5.04 11.49 0.09
N ARG A 83 5.47 12.26 -0.91
CA ARG A 83 4.78 13.49 -1.34
C ARG A 83 3.43 13.21 -2.00
N ALA A 84 3.29 12.10 -2.71
CA ALA A 84 2.00 11.64 -3.23
C ALA A 84 1.00 11.28 -2.10
N CYS A 85 1.51 10.77 -0.98
CA CYS A 85 0.68 10.37 0.17
C CYS A 85 0.35 11.55 1.12
N MET A 86 1.27 12.52 1.24
CA MET A 86 1.14 13.62 2.19
C MET A 86 0.20 14.75 1.77
N GLY A 87 -0.40 14.72 0.58
CA GLY A 87 -1.45 15.62 0.08
C GLY A 87 -1.40 17.06 0.63
N ARG A 88 -0.85 18.02 -0.15
CA ARG A 88 -0.67 19.45 0.20
C ARG A 88 -1.55 19.88 1.37
N GLY A 89 -0.94 20.01 2.56
CA GLY A 89 -1.67 20.35 3.77
C GLY A 89 -2.54 21.59 3.55
N ALA A 90 -3.85 21.44 3.70
CA ALA A 90 -4.72 22.60 3.86
C ALA A 90 -4.23 23.37 5.10
N PRO A 91 -4.10 24.71 5.04
CA PRO A 91 -3.63 25.49 6.18
C PRO A 91 -4.53 25.19 7.38
N ARG A 92 -3.94 24.68 8.47
CA ARG A 92 -4.62 24.57 9.76
C ARG A 92 -5.00 25.99 10.17
N ALA A 93 -6.27 26.35 9.99
CA ALA A 93 -6.84 27.51 10.63
C ALA A 93 -6.64 27.31 12.15
N ARG A 94 -5.74 28.10 12.75
CA ARG A 94 -5.60 28.19 14.20
C ARG A 94 -6.96 28.67 14.71
N ARG A 95 -7.74 27.78 15.33
CA ARG A 95 -8.80 28.22 16.23
C ARG A 95 -8.08 28.91 17.40
N GLN A 96 -8.08 30.24 17.39
CA GLN A 96 -7.90 31.01 18.60
C GLN A 96 -9.05 30.62 19.53
N MET A 97 -8.72 29.99 20.65
CA MET A 97 -9.65 29.82 21.75
C MET A 97 -9.66 31.15 22.50
N VAL A 98 -10.81 31.82 22.49
CA VAL A 98 -11.14 32.88 23.45
C VAL A 98 -11.64 32.22 24.72
#